data_AF-A9BBP2-F1
#
_entry.id   AF-A9BBP2-F1
#
_cell.length_a   1.000
_cell.length_b   1.000
_cell.length_c   1.000
_cell.angle_alpha   90.00
_cell.angle_beta   90.00
_cell.angle_gamma   90.00
#
_symmetry.space_group_name_H-M   'P 1'
#
loop_
_entity.id
_entity.type
_entity.pdbx_description
1 polymer ?
#
loop_
_entity_poly.entity_id
_entity_poly.type
_entity_poly.pdbx_seq_one_letter_code
_entity_poly.pdbx_strand_id
1 'polypeptide(L)' 'MHMNSRSIAWVNTPVIMEAMLRYQENRLPRPMKLWLEKLLDINTSQKTNLVTNIKHH' A
#
# COMPACT_ATOMS: atom_id res chain seq x y z
N MET A 1 24.89 -17.69 20.87
CA MET A 1 24.20 -16.38 20.79
C MET A 1 23.07 -16.54 19.78
N HIS A 2 21.84 -16.83 20.21
CA HIS A 2 20.69 -16.89 19.30
C HIS A 2 20.00 -15.54 19.32
N MET A 3 20.13 -14.78 18.24
CA MET A 3 19.34 -13.57 18.01
C MET A 3 17.89 -14.03 17.80
N ASN A 4 17.08 -13.98 18.85
CA ASN A 4 15.65 -14.19 18.75
C ASN A 4 15.09 -13.06 17.88
N SER A 5 14.89 -13.32 16.59
CA SER A 5 14.29 -12.38 15.64
C SER A 5 12.89 -12.08 16.14
N ARG A 6 12.72 -10.95 16.83
CA ARG A 6 11.43 -10.47 17.31
C ARG A 6 10.55 -10.26 16.07
N SER A 7 9.70 -11.24 15.75
CA SER A 7 8.68 -11.09 14.73
C SER A 7 7.71 -10.03 15.23
N ILE A 8 7.91 -8.81 14.77
CA ILE A 8 7.01 -7.68 15.01
C ILE A 8 5.68 -8.00 14.31
N ALA A 9 4.80 -8.72 15.00
CA ALA A 9 3.44 -9.01 14.56
C ALA A 9 2.49 -7.87 14.97
N TRP A 10 2.86 -6.62 14.68
CA TRP A 10 2.11 -5.42 15.11
C TRP A 10 0.97 -5.05 14.16
N VAL A 11 0.56 -5.96 13.27
CA VAL A 11 -0.55 -5.71 12.36
C VAL A 11 -1.64 -6.73 12.62
N ASN A 12 -2.72 -6.25 13.23
CA ASN A 12 -3.90 -7.05 13.49
C ASN A 12 -4.50 -7.52 12.15
N THR A 13 -4.62 -8.83 11.94
CA THR A 13 -5.24 -9.41 10.74
C THR A 13 -6.60 -8.79 10.38
N PRO A 14 -7.49 -8.47 11.34
CA PRO A 14 -8.75 -7.76 11.03
C PRO A 14 -8.55 -6.40 10.36
N VAL A 15 -7.54 -5.63 10.81
CA VAL A 15 -7.24 -4.30 10.27
C VAL A 15 -6.77 -4.39 8.82
N ILE A 16 -5.98 -5.42 8.48
CA ILE A 16 -5.54 -5.66 7.09
C ILE A 16 -6.76 -6.01 6.22
N MET A 17 -7.61 -6.92 6.69
CA MET A 17 -8.82 -7.35 5.96
C MET A 17 -9.74 -6.15 5.67
N GLU A 18 -9.97 -5.32 6.68
CA GLU A 18 -10.76 -4.10 6.59
C GLU A 18 -10.15 -3.04 5.65
N ALA A 19 -8.82 -2.91 5.66
CA ALA A 19 -8.10 -2.01 4.75
C ALA A 19 -8.17 -2.51 3.30
N MET A 20 -8.07 -3.83 3.07
CA MET A 20 -8.20 -4.44 1.74
C MET A 20 -9.59 -4.21 1.14
N LEU A 21 -10.66 -4.45 1.92
CA LEU A 21 -12.04 -4.20 1.47
C LEU A 21 -12.24 -2.74 1.07
N ARG A 22 -11.80 -1.79 1.93
CA ARG A 22 -11.90 -0.36 1.64
C ARG A 22 -11.00 0.09 0.48
N TYR A 23 -9.86 -0.58 0.26
CA TYR A 23 -8.97 -0.36 -0.87
C TYR A 23 -9.67 -0.73 -2.18
N GLN A 24 -10.32 -1.90 -2.24
CA GLN A 24 -11.09 -2.36 -3.40
C GLN A 24 -12.26 -1.42 -3.73
N GLU A 25 -12.95 -0.90 -2.71
CA GLU A 25 -14.02 0.09 -2.89
C GLU A 25 -13.52 1.51 -3.16
N ASN A 26 -12.20 1.71 -3.30
CA ASN A 26 -11.57 3.02 -3.48
C ASN A 26 -11.86 4.05 -2.36
N ARG A 27 -12.34 3.60 -1.20
CA ARG A 27 -12.67 4.44 -0.02
C ARG A 27 -11.49 4.67 0.92
N LEU A 28 -10.35 4.03 0.65
CA LEU A 28 -9.17 4.15 1.49
C LEU A 28 -8.41 5.47 1.20
N PRO A 29 -8.08 6.30 2.22
CA PRO A 29 -7.26 7.50 2.03
C PRO A 29 -5.89 7.18 1.43
N ARG A 30 -5.33 8.11 0.64
CA ARG A 30 -4.03 7.91 -0.05
C ARG A 30 -2.89 7.42 0.87
N PRO A 31 -2.67 7.96 2.08
CA PRO A 31 -1.62 7.46 2.97
C PRO A 31 -1.83 5.99 3.38
N MET A 32 -3.08 5.59 3.61
CA MET A 32 -3.41 4.19 3.95
C MET A 32 -3.29 3.26 2.75
N LYS A 33 -3.59 3.74 1.54
CA LYS A 33 -3.31 2.99 0.30
C LYS A 33 -1.82 2.69 0.16
N LEU A 34 -0.97 3.69 0.31
CA LEU A 34 0.50 3.52 0.24
C LEU A 34 1.02 2.59 1.34
N TRP A 35 0.46 2.69 2.55
CA TRP A 35 0.80 1.77 3.64
C TRP A 35 0.42 0.33 3.30
N LEU A 36 -0.81 0.11 2.81
CA LEU A 36 -1.29 -1.22 2.44
C LEU A 36 -0.52 -1.80 1.24
N GLU A 37 -0.21 -0.98 0.24
CA GLU A 37 0.61 -1.36 -0.91
C GLU A 37 2.02 -1.79 -0.46
N LYS A 38 2.66 -1.05 0.44
CA LYS A 38 3.96 -1.46 1.01
C LYS A 38 3.86 -2.72 1.87
N LEU A 39 2.79 -2.85 2.66
CA LEU A 39 2.57 -4.00 3.52
C LEU A 39 2.38 -5.30 2.72
N LEU A 40 1.71 -5.20 1.57
CA LEU A 40 1.40 -6.32 0.68
C LEU A 40 2.39 -6.45 -0.49
N ASP A 41 3.45 -5.63 -0.52
CA ASP A 41 4.41 -5.53 -1.63
C ASP A 41 3.75 -5.38 -3.01
N ILE A 42 2.68 -4.58 -3.07
CA ILE A 42 1.97 -4.23 -4.30
C ILE A 42 2.78 -3.16 -5.01
N ASN A 43 3.54 -3.57 -6.02
CA ASN A 43 4.27 -2.66 -6.89
C ASN A 43 3.31 -1.93 -7.84
N THR A 44 2.78 -0.78 -7.42
CA THR A 44 1.96 0.13 -8.27
C THR A 44 2.81 0.89 -9.31
N SER A 45 3.99 0.37 -9.67
CA SER A 45 4.99 1.00 -10.53
C SER A 45 4.60 1.16 -12.01
N GLN A 46 3.32 1.00 -12.37
CA GLN A 46 2.87 0.96 -13.76
C GLN A 46 1.81 2.02 -14.13
N LYS A 47 1.56 3.02 -13.27
CA LYS A 47 0.53 4.06 -13.54
C LYS A 47 1.00 5.52 -13.43
N THR A 48 2.28 5.81 -13.65
CA THR A 48 2.79 7.20 -13.58
C THR A 48 3.43 7.77 -14.85
N ASN A 49 3.56 7.02 -15.95
CA ASN A 49 4.30 7.52 -17.12
C ASN A 49 3.49 7.80 -18.40
N LEU A 50 2.15 7.96 -18.35
CA LEU A 50 1.37 8.24 -19.57
C LEU A 50 0.52 9.53 -19.54
N VAL A 51 0.67 10.38 -18.54
CA VAL A 51 -0.03 11.68 -18.53
C VAL A 51 0.96 12.77 -18.16
N THR A 52 1.57 13.37 -19.18
CA THR A 52 1.69 14.82 -19.45
C THR A 52 2.93 15.10 -20.32
N ASN A 53 2.79 14.94 -21.63
CA ASN A 53 3.53 15.79 -22.56
C ASN A 53 2.60 16.28 -23.68
N ILE A 54 1.46 16.86 -23.29
CA ILE A 54 0.58 17.58 -24.22
C ILE A 54 0.45 19.01 -23.70
N LYS A 55 1.30 19.87 -24.29
CA LYS A 55 1.25 21.35 -24.34
C LYS A 55 1.65 22.01 -23.01
N HIS A 56 2.50 23.05 -22.99
CA HIS A 56 2.18 24.40 -23.42
C HIS A 56 3.46 25.23 -23.73
N HIS A 57 3.37 25.98 -24.85
CA HIS A 57 4.13 27.17 -25.29
C HIS A 57 5.57 27.00 -25.80
#